data_AF-A0A1F9YVX8-F1
#
_entry.id   AF-A0A1F9YVX8-F1
#
_cell.length_a   1.000
_cell.length_b   1.000
_cell.length_c   1.000
_cell.angle_alpha   90.00
_cell.angle_beta   90.00
_cell.angle_gamma   90.00
#
_symmetry.space_group_name_H-M   'P 1'
#
loop_
_entity.id
_entity.type
_entity.pdbx_description
1 polymer ?
#
loop_
_entity_poly.entity_id
_entity_poly.type
_entity_poly.pdbx_seq_one_letter_code
_entity_poly.pdbx_strand_id
1 'polypeptide(L)'
;MSLHHSFQRIATELGMDPVNARFFPYSELKHTWRYDGSQWEFKVSDYLESAPEEVIDSLVWHLLSRASALRCPDGRASPYIEYVRSPELWREAGPKYLARAKTLSMEPMGKHRDLQTVFDYVNSTYFSGGLKAPALSWTSESPRRRLGYYFEQLDLLAVNRALDSESVPRYVLEFVMYHELLHHADRRGRSHRTVRHTKAFRERERAFSTYSEAEAWLRRIVAQARRKRG
;
A
#
# COMPACT_ATOMS: atom_id res chain seq x y z
N MET A 1 -3.79 -24.94 13.44
CA MET A 1 -5.10 -24.66 14.06
C MET A 1 -5.93 -23.74 13.15
N SER A 2 -7.26 -23.68 13.29
CA SER A 2 -8.09 -22.76 12.51
C SER A 2 -8.02 -21.32 13.05
N LEU A 3 -8.14 -20.31 12.18
CA LEU A 3 -8.15 -18.88 12.57
C LEU A 3 -9.12 -18.61 13.74
N HIS A 4 -10.33 -19.18 13.65
CA HIS A 4 -11.36 -19.01 14.67
C HIS A 4 -10.91 -19.53 16.04
N HIS A 5 -10.25 -20.69 16.08
CA HIS A 5 -9.77 -21.29 17.33
C HIS A 5 -8.71 -20.41 18.02
N SER A 6 -7.74 -19.86 17.27
CA SER A 6 -6.75 -18.93 17.83
C SER A 6 -7.40 -17.68 18.42
N PHE A 7 -8.41 -17.13 17.72
CA PHE A 7 -9.18 -15.99 18.21
C PHE A 7 -9.93 -16.29 19.51
N GLN A 8 -10.62 -17.42 19.60
CA GLN A 8 -11.35 -17.82 20.81
C GLN A 8 -10.40 -17.99 22.01
N ARG A 9 -9.28 -18.69 21.81
CA ARG A 9 -8.30 -18.95 22.86
C ARG A 9 -7.73 -17.66 23.44
N ILE A 10 -7.24 -16.76 22.58
CA ILE A 10 -6.61 -15.50 23.02
C ILE A 10 -7.67 -14.50 23.55
N ALA A 11 -8.88 -14.48 22.99
CA ALA A 11 -9.97 -13.67 23.52
C ALA A 11 -10.34 -14.07 24.96
N THR A 12 -10.38 -15.37 25.24
CA THR A 12 -10.61 -15.91 26.60
C THR A 12 -9.50 -15.47 27.55
N GLU A 13 -8.24 -15.56 27.12
CA GLU A 13 -7.09 -15.09 27.92
C GLU A 13 -7.17 -13.58 28.23
N LEU A 14 -7.74 -12.79 27.31
CA LEU A 14 -7.94 -11.35 27.46
C LEU A 14 -9.24 -10.96 28.19
N GLY A 15 -10.06 -11.94 28.60
CA GLY A 15 -11.36 -11.68 29.25
C GLY A 15 -12.35 -10.95 28.34
N MET A 16 -12.27 -11.17 27.03
CA MET A 16 -13.15 -10.55 26.04
C MET A 16 -14.47 -11.30 25.90
N ASP A 17 -15.51 -10.58 25.48
CA ASP A 17 -16.74 -11.17 24.95
C ASP A 17 -16.47 -12.15 23.80
N PRO A 18 -17.42 -13.07 23.50
CA PRO A 18 -17.28 -14.03 22.41
C PRO A 18 -16.80 -13.42 21.10
N VAL A 19 -15.85 -14.11 20.44
CA VAL A 19 -15.25 -13.65 19.20
C VAL A 19 -15.48 -14.65 18.08
N ASN A 20 -16.00 -14.17 16.95
CA ASN A 20 -16.07 -14.88 15.69
C ASN A 20 -15.05 -14.29 14.71
N ALA A 21 -14.29 -15.15 14.02
CA ALA A 21 -13.25 -14.72 13.10
C ALA A 21 -13.22 -15.61 11.86
N ARG A 22 -13.12 -14.98 10.68
CA ARG A 22 -13.02 -15.70 9.41
C ARG A 22 -12.10 -15.01 8.42
N PHE A 23 -11.55 -15.82 7.51
CA PHE A 23 -10.96 -15.29 6.29
C PHE A 23 -12.04 -14.72 5.37
N PHE A 24 -11.70 -13.63 4.68
CA PHE A 24 -12.59 -12.92 3.78
C PHE A 24 -11.82 -12.50 2.52
N PRO A 25 -12.43 -12.63 1.32
CA PRO A 25 -11.75 -12.39 0.04
C PRO A 25 -11.63 -10.88 -0.26
N TYR A 26 -10.80 -10.18 0.49
CA TYR A 26 -10.50 -8.78 0.24
C TYR A 26 -9.61 -8.60 -1.00
N SER A 27 -9.71 -7.42 -1.62
CA SER A 27 -8.81 -7.00 -2.70
C SER A 27 -7.42 -6.59 -2.20
N GLU A 28 -7.28 -6.37 -0.90
CA GLU A 28 -6.06 -5.87 -0.25
C GLU A 28 -5.78 -6.68 1.01
N LEU A 29 -4.52 -6.69 1.44
CA LEU A 29 -4.15 -7.21 2.74
C LEU A 29 -4.70 -6.27 3.82
N LYS A 30 -5.85 -6.62 4.38
CA LYS A 30 -6.49 -5.85 5.45
C LYS A 30 -7.24 -6.75 6.42
N HIS A 31 -7.64 -6.13 7.50
CA HIS A 31 -8.51 -6.71 8.52
C HIS A 31 -9.55 -5.67 8.94
N THR A 32 -10.72 -6.13 9.37
CA THR A 32 -11.76 -5.28 9.94
C THR A 32 -12.41 -6.01 11.10
N TRP A 33 -12.92 -5.27 12.07
CA TRP A 33 -13.71 -5.84 13.14
C TRP A 33 -14.90 -4.95 13.48
N ARG A 34 -15.93 -5.55 14.09
CA ARG A 34 -17.08 -4.86 14.66
C ARG A 34 -17.48 -5.51 15.99
N TYR A 35 -18.12 -4.73 16.85
CA TYR A 35 -18.75 -5.19 18.07
C TYR A 35 -20.21 -4.79 18.03
N ASP A 36 -21.13 -5.71 18.33
CA ASP A 36 -22.58 -5.49 18.29
C ASP A 36 -23.22 -5.34 19.68
N GLY A 37 -22.42 -5.32 20.74
CA GLY A 37 -22.89 -5.25 22.13
C GLY A 37 -22.85 -6.58 22.88
N SER A 38 -22.62 -7.70 22.18
CA SER A 38 -22.50 -9.02 22.82
C SER A 38 -21.40 -9.89 22.24
N GLN A 39 -20.95 -9.64 21.00
CA GLN A 39 -19.88 -10.40 20.36
C GLN A 39 -19.04 -9.52 19.44
N TRP A 40 -17.80 -9.96 19.24
CA TRP A 40 -16.90 -9.39 18.24
C TRP A 40 -16.91 -10.22 16.97
N GLU A 41 -16.94 -9.54 15.82
CA GLU A 41 -16.70 -10.17 14.53
C GLU A 41 -15.46 -9.62 13.87
N PHE A 42 -14.52 -10.50 13.53
CA PHE A 42 -13.31 -10.20 12.80
C PHE A 42 -13.37 -10.79 11.38
N LYS A 43 -12.91 -9.99 10.43
CA LYS A 43 -12.64 -10.43 9.06
C LYS A 43 -11.18 -10.15 8.75
N VAL A 44 -10.46 -11.18 8.35
CA VAL A 44 -9.05 -11.13 7.99
C VAL A 44 -8.93 -11.46 6.51
N SER A 45 -8.05 -10.78 5.77
CA SER A 45 -7.79 -11.13 4.36
C SER A 45 -7.39 -12.60 4.23
N ASP A 46 -7.98 -13.30 3.26
CA ASP A 46 -7.66 -14.67 2.87
C ASP A 46 -6.25 -14.83 2.26
N TYR A 47 -5.47 -13.75 2.21
CA TYR A 47 -4.04 -13.79 1.90
C TYR A 47 -3.24 -14.50 3.00
N LEU A 48 -3.77 -14.52 4.23
CA LEU A 48 -3.12 -15.14 5.38
C LEU A 48 -3.63 -16.57 5.65
N GLU A 49 -4.44 -17.14 4.75
CA GLU A 49 -5.03 -18.47 4.96
C GLU A 49 -3.98 -19.58 5.05
N SER A 50 -2.90 -19.47 4.28
CA SER A 50 -1.76 -20.38 4.30
C SER A 50 -0.69 -20.01 5.34
N ALA A 51 -0.90 -18.97 6.15
CA ALA A 51 0.15 -18.47 7.03
C ALA A 51 0.49 -19.49 8.14
N PRO A 52 1.76 -19.58 8.58
CA PRO A 52 2.15 -20.42 9.70
C PRO A 52 1.33 -20.12 10.96
N GLU A 53 1.11 -21.13 11.80
CA GLU A 53 0.29 -20.99 13.00
C GLU A 53 0.81 -19.90 13.96
N GLU A 54 2.13 -19.80 14.12
CA GLU A 54 2.77 -18.73 14.90
C GLU A 54 2.42 -17.33 14.38
N VAL A 55 2.34 -17.17 13.05
CA VAL A 55 1.96 -15.90 12.41
C VAL A 55 0.49 -15.59 12.67
N ILE A 56 -0.39 -16.59 12.62
CA ILE A 56 -1.81 -16.43 12.94
C ILE A 56 -1.99 -16.02 14.40
N ASP A 57 -1.33 -16.71 15.34
CA ASP A 57 -1.39 -16.35 16.76
C ASP A 57 -0.84 -14.93 17.01
N SER A 58 0.26 -14.57 16.35
CA SER A 58 0.84 -13.23 16.39
C SER A 58 -0.13 -12.16 15.87
N LEU A 59 -0.84 -12.44 14.77
CA LEU A 59 -1.89 -11.60 14.22
C LEU A 59 -3.03 -11.43 15.23
N VAL A 60 -3.49 -12.52 15.85
CA VAL A 60 -4.60 -12.50 16.79
C VAL A 60 -4.25 -11.63 18.00
N TRP A 61 -3.07 -11.80 18.59
CA TRP A 61 -2.58 -10.91 19.65
C TRP A 61 -2.55 -9.45 19.20
N HIS A 62 -2.08 -9.18 17.99
CA HIS A 62 -2.04 -7.83 17.45
C HIS A 62 -3.45 -7.22 17.32
N LEU A 63 -4.42 -7.99 16.84
CA LEU A 63 -5.79 -7.50 16.59
C LEU A 63 -6.62 -7.38 17.86
N LEU A 64 -6.62 -8.41 18.71
CA LEU A 64 -7.43 -8.43 19.93
C LEU A 64 -6.96 -7.40 20.94
N SER A 65 -5.64 -7.24 21.14
CA SER A 65 -5.15 -6.16 22.01
C SER A 65 -5.61 -4.79 21.51
N ARG A 66 -5.58 -4.54 20.20
CA ARG A 66 -6.06 -3.27 19.63
C ARG A 66 -7.57 -3.09 19.79
N ALA A 67 -8.36 -4.13 19.55
CA ALA A 67 -9.81 -4.10 19.69
C ALA A 67 -10.23 -3.80 21.14
N SER A 68 -9.51 -4.36 22.12
CA SER A 68 -9.73 -4.16 23.55
C SER A 68 -9.05 -2.90 24.11
N ALA A 69 -8.48 -2.04 23.26
CA ALA A 69 -7.70 -0.87 23.68
C ALA A 69 -6.53 -1.20 24.65
N LEU A 70 -6.01 -2.42 24.60
CA LEU A 70 -4.87 -2.90 25.36
C LEU A 70 -3.57 -2.77 24.57
N ARG A 71 -2.46 -2.66 25.30
CA ARG A 71 -1.13 -2.80 24.69
C ARG A 71 -0.89 -4.27 24.34
N CYS A 72 -0.60 -4.54 23.08
CA CYS A 72 -0.13 -5.86 22.66
C CYS A 72 1.22 -6.15 23.35
N PRO A 73 1.39 -7.32 24.00
CA PRO A 73 2.63 -7.63 24.70
C PRO A 73 3.84 -7.56 23.75
N ASP A 74 4.97 -7.14 24.27
CA ASP A 74 6.17 -6.92 23.46
C ASP A 74 6.59 -8.22 22.75
N GLY A 75 6.96 -8.10 21.47
CA GLY A 75 7.33 -9.23 20.61
C GLY A 75 6.16 -10.03 20.04
N ARG A 76 4.97 -10.02 20.65
CA ARG A 76 3.81 -10.83 20.19
C ARG A 76 3.35 -10.49 18.79
N ALA A 77 3.42 -9.23 18.37
CA ALA A 77 3.03 -8.80 17.03
C ALA A 77 4.15 -8.96 15.98
N SER A 78 5.39 -9.27 16.38
CA SER A 78 6.54 -9.26 15.48
C SER A 78 6.45 -10.31 14.38
N PRO A 79 6.15 -11.59 14.65
CA PRO A 79 6.03 -12.61 13.59
C PRO A 79 5.04 -12.21 12.49
N TYR A 80 3.86 -11.70 12.87
CA TYR A 80 2.88 -11.19 11.92
C TYR A 80 3.41 -9.99 11.12
N ILE A 81 4.00 -8.99 11.78
CA ILE A 81 4.52 -7.78 11.12
C ILE A 81 5.65 -8.12 10.13
N GLU A 82 6.46 -9.11 10.45
CA GLU A 82 7.53 -9.61 9.59
C GLU A 82 6.97 -10.41 8.41
N TYR A 83 6.02 -11.32 8.67
CA TYR A 83 5.40 -12.14 7.63
C TYR A 83 4.65 -11.31 6.59
N VAL A 84 3.91 -10.25 6.98
CA VAL A 84 3.22 -9.40 6.00
C VAL A 84 4.15 -8.64 5.05
N ARG A 85 5.44 -8.60 5.38
CA ARG A 85 6.50 -7.97 4.60
C ARG A 85 7.35 -9.01 3.87
N SER A 86 7.14 -10.30 4.11
CA SER A 86 7.97 -11.36 3.54
C SER A 86 7.66 -11.55 2.06
N PRO A 87 8.66 -11.87 1.23
CA PRO A 87 8.43 -12.31 -0.15
C PRO A 87 7.55 -13.57 -0.22
N GLU A 88 7.61 -14.42 0.82
CA GLU A 88 6.84 -15.65 0.93
C GLU A 88 5.33 -15.40 0.86
N LEU A 89 4.81 -14.47 1.68
CA LEU A 89 3.39 -14.11 1.63
C LEU A 89 3.00 -13.63 0.23
N TRP A 90 3.79 -12.73 -0.35
CA TRP A 90 3.43 -12.07 -1.60
C TRP A 90 3.62 -12.94 -2.84
N ARG A 91 4.42 -14.00 -2.75
CA ARG A 91 4.48 -15.06 -3.77
C ARG A 91 3.13 -15.77 -3.92
N GLU A 92 2.41 -15.99 -2.83
CA GLU A 92 1.09 -16.65 -2.85
C GLU A 92 -0.06 -15.65 -3.00
N ALA A 93 -0.01 -14.53 -2.27
CA ALA A 93 -1.05 -13.52 -2.26
C ALA A 93 -1.02 -12.61 -3.50
N GLY A 94 0.12 -12.47 -4.17
CA GLY A 94 0.31 -11.60 -5.33
C GLY A 94 -0.66 -11.89 -6.48
N PRO A 95 -0.79 -13.14 -6.95
CA PRO A 95 -1.78 -13.50 -7.96
C PRO A 95 -3.22 -13.18 -7.53
N LYS A 96 -3.59 -13.45 -6.26
CA LYS A 96 -4.93 -13.09 -5.72
C LYS A 96 -5.14 -11.58 -5.73
N TYR A 97 -4.13 -10.81 -5.34
CA TYR A 97 -4.16 -9.35 -5.35
C TYR A 97 -4.37 -8.82 -6.77
N LEU A 98 -3.55 -9.24 -7.73
CA LEU A 98 -3.65 -8.77 -9.11
C LEU A 98 -4.99 -9.13 -9.75
N ALA A 99 -5.49 -10.36 -9.54
CA ALA A 99 -6.80 -10.78 -10.05
C ALA A 99 -7.98 -9.97 -9.47
N ARG A 100 -7.83 -9.43 -8.25
CA ARG A 100 -8.87 -8.64 -7.56
C ARG A 100 -8.68 -7.14 -7.73
N ALA A 101 -7.52 -6.69 -8.16
CA ALA A 101 -7.18 -5.28 -8.35
C ALA A 101 -7.79 -4.73 -9.64
N LYS A 102 -9.13 -4.74 -9.74
CA LYS A 102 -9.92 -4.29 -10.91
C LYS A 102 -9.66 -2.85 -11.33
N THR A 103 -9.02 -2.06 -10.48
CA THR A 103 -8.65 -0.67 -10.77
C THR A 103 -7.34 -0.54 -11.53
N LEU A 104 -6.51 -1.58 -11.60
CA LEU A 104 -5.23 -1.57 -12.30
C LEU A 104 -5.42 -2.01 -13.77
N SER A 105 -4.83 -1.28 -14.72
CA SER A 105 -4.78 -1.72 -16.13
C SER A 105 -3.81 -2.87 -16.35
N MET A 106 -2.77 -2.96 -15.52
CA MET A 106 -1.61 -3.83 -15.72
C MET A 106 -0.86 -3.56 -17.04
N GLU A 107 -1.04 -2.36 -17.58
CA GLU A 107 -0.47 -1.91 -18.84
C GLU A 107 0.10 -0.49 -18.67
N PRO A 108 1.31 -0.20 -19.20
CA PRO A 108 1.93 1.12 -19.13
C PRO A 108 1.28 2.14 -20.08
N MET A 109 0.67 1.68 -21.17
CA MET A 109 0.06 2.55 -22.17
C MET A 109 -1.29 3.09 -21.67
N GLY A 110 -1.35 4.42 -21.54
CA GLY A 110 -2.58 5.17 -21.31
C GLY A 110 -3.24 5.58 -22.62
N LYS A 111 -4.29 6.39 -22.53
CA LYS A 111 -4.95 7.00 -23.69
C LYS A 111 -4.09 8.09 -24.33
N HIS A 112 -3.35 8.87 -23.53
CA HIS A 112 -2.55 10.00 -24.00
C HIS A 112 -1.06 9.85 -23.68
N ARG A 113 -0.69 9.09 -22.66
CA ARG A 113 0.70 8.96 -22.18
C ARG A 113 1.10 7.50 -21.99
N ASP A 114 2.35 7.21 -22.29
CA ASP A 114 3.00 5.93 -21.98
C ASP A 114 3.86 6.08 -20.72
N LEU A 115 3.54 5.29 -19.68
CA LEU A 115 4.31 5.28 -18.43
C LEU A 115 5.73 4.75 -18.63
N GLN A 116 5.98 3.86 -19.60
CA GLN A 116 7.32 3.35 -19.87
C GLN A 116 8.22 4.49 -20.34
N THR A 117 7.75 5.27 -21.32
CA THR A 117 8.45 6.47 -21.79
C THR A 117 8.74 7.48 -20.66
N VAL A 118 7.80 7.67 -19.73
CA VAL A 118 8.00 8.56 -18.57
C VAL A 118 9.02 7.97 -17.59
N PHE A 119 8.93 6.68 -17.30
CA PHE A 119 9.89 5.96 -16.45
C PHE A 119 11.31 6.09 -17.01
N ASP A 120 11.52 5.85 -18.30
CA ASP A 120 12.84 5.89 -18.93
C ASP A 120 13.46 7.29 -18.85
N TYR A 121 12.66 8.33 -19.09
CA TYR A 121 13.10 9.71 -18.93
C TYR A 121 13.48 10.04 -17.49
N VAL A 122 12.63 9.68 -16.51
CA VAL A 122 12.89 9.97 -15.10
C VAL A 122 14.08 9.17 -14.58
N ASN A 123 14.20 7.89 -14.95
CA ASN A 123 15.29 7.01 -14.56
C ASN A 123 16.63 7.51 -15.09
N SER A 124 16.70 7.87 -16.38
CA SER A 124 17.92 8.43 -16.98
C SER A 124 18.31 9.77 -16.35
N THR A 125 17.35 10.67 -16.14
CA THR A 125 17.59 12.04 -15.66
C THR A 125 17.96 12.10 -14.18
N TYR A 126 17.26 11.35 -13.32
CA TYR A 126 17.35 11.52 -11.87
C TYR A 126 17.97 10.33 -11.13
N PHE A 127 18.12 9.18 -11.81
CA PHE A 127 18.66 7.96 -11.22
C PHE A 127 19.82 7.38 -12.04
N SER A 128 20.37 8.15 -12.98
CA SER A 128 21.49 7.74 -13.85
C SER A 128 21.23 6.43 -14.62
N GLY A 129 19.97 6.10 -14.88
CA GLY A 129 19.57 4.82 -15.50
C GLY A 129 19.72 3.60 -14.60
N GLY A 130 19.99 3.77 -13.30
CA GLY A 130 20.33 2.68 -12.37
C GLY A 130 19.14 1.88 -11.81
N LEU A 131 17.90 2.25 -12.15
CA LEU A 131 16.71 1.51 -11.74
C LEU A 131 16.26 0.54 -12.84
N LYS A 132 15.91 -0.68 -12.44
CA LYS A 132 15.14 -1.61 -13.27
C LYS A 132 13.68 -1.14 -13.28
N ALA A 133 13.04 -1.19 -14.45
CA ALA A 133 11.61 -0.87 -14.56
C ALA A 133 10.77 -1.84 -13.72
N PRO A 134 9.92 -1.33 -12.80
CA PRO A 134 8.87 -2.13 -12.17
C PRO A 134 7.79 -2.47 -13.20
N ALA A 135 6.84 -3.31 -12.82
CA ALA A 135 5.56 -3.35 -13.52
C ALA A 135 4.92 -1.95 -13.45
N LEU A 136 4.48 -1.44 -14.60
CA LEU A 136 3.88 -0.10 -14.71
C LEU A 136 2.40 -0.24 -15.03
N SER A 137 1.57 0.52 -14.33
CA SER A 137 0.12 0.38 -14.46
C SER A 137 -0.61 1.70 -14.24
N TRP A 138 -1.70 1.90 -14.98
CA TRP A 138 -2.66 2.95 -14.68
C TRP A 138 -3.70 2.44 -13.69
N THR A 139 -3.98 3.22 -12.66
CA THR A 139 -5.12 3.02 -11.77
C THR A 139 -6.37 3.70 -12.32
N SER A 140 -7.55 3.34 -11.82
CA SER A 140 -8.79 4.03 -12.14
C SER A 140 -8.71 5.52 -11.79
N GLU A 141 -9.44 6.33 -12.55
CA GLU A 141 -9.45 7.78 -12.37
C GLU A 141 -10.02 8.15 -11.00
N SER A 142 -9.19 8.72 -10.13
CA SER A 142 -9.59 9.13 -8.79
C SER A 142 -8.60 10.13 -8.18
N PRO A 143 -8.65 11.42 -8.58
CA PRO A 143 -7.73 12.45 -8.09
C PRO A 143 -7.83 12.72 -6.57
N ARG A 144 -8.83 12.17 -5.88
CA ARG A 144 -9.04 12.29 -4.42
C ARG A 144 -8.26 11.30 -3.56
N ARG A 145 -7.87 10.15 -4.12
CA ARG A 145 -7.34 9.03 -3.32
C ARG A 145 -5.82 9.07 -3.26
N ARG A 146 -5.18 8.81 -4.40
CA ARG A 146 -3.74 8.73 -4.53
C ARG A 146 -3.36 8.96 -5.99
N LEU A 147 -2.36 9.79 -6.24
CA LEU A 147 -1.92 10.18 -7.58
C LEU A 147 -0.92 9.19 -8.18
N GLY A 148 -0.17 8.51 -7.33
CA GLY A 148 0.67 7.36 -7.68
C GLY A 148 0.96 6.52 -6.44
N TYR A 149 1.47 5.31 -6.63
CA TYR A 149 2.11 4.54 -5.57
C TYR A 149 3.10 3.53 -6.12
N TYR A 150 4.17 3.31 -5.37
CA TYR A 150 4.99 2.10 -5.50
C TYR A 150 4.52 1.00 -4.53
N PHE A 151 4.23 -0.18 -5.08
CA PHE A 151 3.95 -1.38 -4.32
C PHE A 151 5.16 -2.33 -4.36
N GLU A 152 6.01 -2.18 -3.35
CA GLU A 152 7.31 -2.86 -3.21
C GLU A 152 7.22 -4.37 -3.35
N GLN A 153 6.23 -5.00 -2.70
CA GLN A 153 6.15 -6.45 -2.63
C GLN A 153 5.78 -7.11 -3.97
N LEU A 154 5.21 -6.34 -4.90
CA LEU A 154 4.89 -6.81 -6.26
C LEU A 154 5.74 -6.12 -7.33
N ASP A 155 6.73 -5.31 -6.93
CA ASP A 155 7.54 -4.48 -7.82
C ASP A 155 6.66 -3.73 -8.85
N LEU A 156 5.59 -3.08 -8.37
CA LEU A 156 4.54 -2.47 -9.19
C LEU A 156 4.43 -0.98 -8.88
N LEU A 157 4.61 -0.12 -9.88
CA LEU A 157 4.34 1.31 -9.79
C LEU A 157 3.06 1.63 -10.55
N ALA A 158 2.09 2.18 -9.82
CA ALA A 158 0.79 2.52 -10.38
C ALA A 158 0.52 4.02 -10.32
N VAL A 159 0.05 4.61 -11.44
CA VAL A 159 -0.23 6.04 -11.56
C VAL A 159 -1.72 6.30 -11.80
N ASN A 160 -2.26 7.39 -11.27
CA ASN A 160 -3.67 7.73 -11.45
C ASN A 160 -3.99 8.15 -12.88
N ARG A 161 -4.99 7.52 -13.51
CA ARG A 161 -5.46 7.90 -14.85
C ARG A 161 -5.98 9.33 -14.95
N ALA A 162 -6.28 10.00 -13.84
CA ALA A 162 -6.54 11.45 -13.82
C ALA A 162 -5.36 12.29 -14.36
N LEU A 163 -4.14 11.71 -14.42
CA LEU A 163 -2.95 12.33 -14.97
C LEU A 163 -2.70 11.96 -16.45
N ASP A 164 -3.51 11.06 -17.00
CA ASP A 164 -3.47 10.65 -18.41
C ASP A 164 -4.34 11.58 -19.26
N SER A 165 -3.84 12.80 -19.48
CA SER A 165 -4.52 13.81 -20.30
C SER A 165 -3.51 14.71 -21.00
N GLU A 166 -3.85 15.20 -22.19
CA GLU A 166 -3.11 16.26 -22.88
C GLU A 166 -3.07 17.56 -22.07
N SER A 167 -4.12 17.82 -21.26
CA SER A 167 -4.19 18.99 -20.39
C SER A 167 -3.26 18.91 -19.17
N VAL A 168 -2.76 17.71 -18.86
CA VAL A 168 -1.78 17.49 -17.79
C VAL A 168 -0.39 17.78 -18.37
N PRO A 169 0.32 18.79 -17.85
CA PRO A 169 1.69 19.05 -18.28
C PRO A 169 2.57 17.84 -18.01
N ARG A 170 3.46 17.52 -18.96
CA ARG A 170 4.31 16.33 -18.89
C ARG A 170 5.12 16.26 -17.57
N TYR A 171 5.64 17.39 -17.11
CA TYR A 171 6.39 17.48 -15.86
C TYR A 171 5.62 17.03 -14.61
N VAL A 172 4.29 17.11 -14.62
CA VAL A 172 3.46 16.65 -13.50
C VAL A 172 3.52 15.12 -13.39
N LEU A 173 3.38 14.44 -14.53
CA LEU A 173 3.42 12.98 -14.59
C LEU A 173 4.84 12.47 -14.28
N GLU A 174 5.86 13.16 -14.78
CA GLU A 174 7.26 12.90 -14.46
C GLU A 174 7.55 13.08 -12.97
N PHE A 175 6.98 14.11 -12.33
CA PHE A 175 7.15 14.33 -10.90
C PHE A 175 6.51 13.21 -10.07
N VAL A 176 5.31 12.76 -10.43
CA VAL A 176 4.66 11.63 -9.74
C VAL A 176 5.48 10.35 -9.92
N MET A 177 5.96 10.07 -11.13
CA MET A 177 6.87 8.94 -11.38
C MET A 177 8.14 9.06 -10.52
N TYR A 178 8.77 10.24 -10.50
CA TYR A 178 9.96 10.51 -9.72
C TYR A 178 9.74 10.28 -8.22
N HIS A 179 8.63 10.78 -7.66
CA HIS A 179 8.25 10.58 -6.26
C HIS A 179 8.14 9.10 -5.90
N GLU A 180 7.46 8.31 -6.74
CA GLU A 180 7.30 6.88 -6.48
C GLU A 180 8.61 6.09 -6.64
N LEU A 181 9.45 6.46 -7.60
CA LEU A 181 10.78 5.86 -7.74
C LEU A 181 11.74 6.27 -6.61
N LEU A 182 11.58 7.46 -6.03
CA LEU A 182 12.31 7.85 -4.83
C LEU A 182 11.95 6.94 -3.66
N HIS A 183 10.68 6.57 -3.47
CA HIS A 183 10.29 5.61 -2.43
C HIS A 183 10.97 4.25 -2.61
N HIS A 184 11.15 3.80 -3.85
CA HIS A 184 11.90 2.58 -4.16
C HIS A 184 13.40 2.74 -3.87
N ALA A 185 14.01 3.83 -4.35
CA ALA A 185 15.44 4.06 -4.24
C ALA A 185 15.91 4.28 -2.80
N ASP A 186 15.17 5.03 -1.98
CA ASP A 186 15.52 5.36 -0.59
C ASP A 186 15.51 4.15 0.36
N ARG A 187 14.90 3.03 -0.04
CA ARG A 187 14.82 1.80 0.76
C ARG A 187 16.00 0.85 0.53
N ARG A 188 16.77 1.03 -0.55
CA ARG A 188 18.03 0.30 -0.78
C ARG A 188 19.07 0.75 0.25
N GLY A 189 19.03 0.14 1.44
CA GLY A 189 20.00 0.36 2.54
C GLY A 189 19.43 0.88 3.88
N ARG A 190 18.11 0.86 4.12
CA ARG A 190 17.53 1.31 5.40
C ARG A 190 16.56 0.30 6.02
N SER A 191 16.57 0.20 7.36
CA SER A 191 15.60 -0.57 8.14
C SER A 191 14.16 -0.09 7.86
N HIS A 192 13.26 -1.05 7.67
CA HIS A 192 11.89 -0.93 7.14
C HIS A 192 10.92 -0.08 8.00
N ARG A 193 11.38 0.46 9.14
CA ARG A 193 10.58 1.23 10.11
C ARG A 193 10.65 2.76 9.90
N THR A 194 11.12 3.21 8.73
CA THR A 194 11.44 4.63 8.52
C THR A 194 10.23 5.44 8.05
N VAL A 195 10.09 6.64 8.62
CA VAL A 195 9.16 7.70 8.20
C VAL A 195 9.22 7.88 6.69
N ARG A 196 8.08 7.74 5.98
CA ARG A 196 8.04 7.70 4.51
C ARG A 196 8.42 9.01 3.82
N HIS A 197 8.59 10.11 4.55
CA HIS A 197 9.04 11.40 4.01
C HIS A 197 9.98 12.09 5.01
N THR A 198 11.16 11.50 5.23
CA THR A 198 12.21 12.13 6.05
C THR A 198 12.65 13.48 5.48
N LYS A 199 13.40 14.28 6.26
CA LYS A 199 14.01 15.52 5.75
C LYS A 199 14.84 15.26 4.50
N ALA A 200 15.65 14.19 4.50
CA ALA A 200 16.46 13.77 3.35
C ALA A 200 15.61 13.40 2.13
N PHE A 201 14.49 12.68 2.32
CA PHE A 201 13.56 12.39 1.22
C PHE A 201 13.03 13.69 0.59
N ARG A 202 12.58 14.65 1.41
CA ARG A 202 12.05 15.93 0.93
C ARG A 202 13.11 16.78 0.23
N GLU A 203 14.38 16.68 0.63
CA GLU A 203 15.49 17.33 -0.06
C GLU A 203 15.72 16.74 -1.44
N ARG A 204 15.69 15.41 -1.58
CA ARG A 204 15.74 14.74 -2.88
C ARG A 204 14.54 15.09 -3.75
N GLU A 205 13.34 15.08 -3.17
CA GLU A 205 12.12 15.44 -3.89
C GLU A 205 12.18 16.85 -4.50
N ARG A 206 12.76 17.81 -3.76
CA ARG A 206 13.01 19.19 -4.22
C ARG A 206 14.08 19.31 -5.31
N ALA A 207 14.86 18.26 -5.56
CA ALA A 207 15.84 18.25 -6.65
C ALA A 207 15.18 18.02 -8.03
N PHE A 208 13.88 17.72 -8.07
CA PHE A 208 13.14 17.66 -9.32
C PHE A 208 13.09 19.06 -9.98
N SER A 209 13.42 19.14 -11.28
CA SER A 209 13.70 20.41 -11.96
C SER A 209 12.52 21.39 -11.97
N THR A 210 11.28 20.88 -11.94
CA THR A 210 10.03 21.65 -11.96
C THR A 210 9.18 21.33 -10.73
N TYR A 211 9.84 21.12 -9.58
CA TYR A 211 9.20 20.69 -8.34
C TYR A 211 8.07 21.63 -7.92
N SER A 212 8.33 22.94 -7.89
CA SER A 212 7.36 23.94 -7.43
C SER A 212 6.11 23.98 -8.31
N GLU A 213 6.28 23.90 -9.63
CA GLU A 213 5.20 23.89 -10.61
C GLU A 213 4.39 22.60 -10.53
N ALA A 214 5.07 21.45 -10.47
CA ALA A 214 4.42 20.15 -10.34
C ALA A 214 3.61 20.06 -9.04
N GLU A 215 4.20 20.46 -7.91
CA GLU A 215 3.52 20.44 -6.61
C GLU A 215 2.31 21.37 -6.60
N ALA A 216 2.45 22.60 -7.12
CA ALA A 216 1.36 23.55 -7.22
C ALA A 216 0.21 23.01 -8.08
N TRP A 217 0.52 22.37 -9.21
CA TRP A 217 -0.48 21.77 -10.10
C TRP A 217 -1.20 20.62 -9.41
N LEU A 218 -0.46 19.70 -8.79
CA LEU A 218 -1.05 18.55 -8.07
C LEU A 218 -1.96 18.99 -6.92
N ARG A 219 -1.54 20.01 -6.14
CA ARG A 219 -2.38 20.59 -5.07
C ARG A 219 -3.69 21.14 -5.61
N ARG A 220 -3.68 21.80 -6.79
CA ARG A 220 -4.90 22.33 -7.42
C ARG A 220 -5.87 21.22 -7.80
N ILE A 221 -5.41 20.13 -8.41
CA ILE A 221 -6.33 19.05 -8.82
C ILE A 221 -6.93 18.33 -7.62
N VAL A 222 -6.16 18.12 -6.55
CA VAL A 222 -6.66 17.50 -5.33
C VAL A 222 -7.69 18.41 -4.66
N ALA A 223 -7.43 19.73 -4.62
CA ALA A 223 -8.37 20.70 -4.07
C ALA A 223 -9.67 20.80 -4.88
N GLN A 224 -9.59 20.86 -6.22
CA GLN A 224 -10.75 20.87 -7.11
C GLN A 224 -11.59 19.60 -6.95
N ALA A 225 -10.93 18.45 -6.86
CA ALA A 225 -11.61 17.19 -6.62
C ALA A 225 -12.37 17.22 -5.28
N ARG A 226 -11.82 17.82 -4.22
CA ARG A 226 -12.52 17.98 -2.93
C ARG A 226 -13.74 18.91 -3.02
N ARG A 227 -13.69 19.99 -3.80
CA ARG A 227 -14.78 20.98 -3.94
C ARG A 227 -16.01 20.46 -4.70
N LYS A 228 -15.85 19.62 -5.72
CA LYS A 228 -16.98 19.00 -6.48
C LYS A 228 -17.80 17.98 -5.68
N ARG A 229 -17.96 18.18 -4.38
CA ARG A 229 -18.54 17.22 -3.43
C ARG A 229 -19.29 17.90 -2.27
N GLY A 230 -19.00 19.17 -2.00
CA GLY A 230 -19.83 20.01 -1.13
C GLY A 230 -20.82 20.75 -1.98
#